data_AF-A0A7J4CTT0-F1
#
_entry.id   AF-A0A7J4CTT0-F1
#
_cell.length_a   1.000
_cell.length_b   1.000
_cell.length_c   1.000
_cell.angle_alpha   90.00
_cell.angle_beta   90.00
_cell.angle_gamma   90.00
#
_symmetry.space_group_name_H-M   'P 1'
#
loop_
_entity.id
_entity.type
_entity.pdbx_description
1 polymer ?
#
loop_
_entity_poly.entity_id
_entity_poly.type
_entity_poly.pdbx_seq_one_letter_code
_entity_poly.pdbx_strand_id
1 'polypeptide(L)'
;LDDDDDGLTNDIDQCPGTPAGEEVDTDGCGWSQFDADGDGVLNGIDQCPDTDISFTVDLNGCAPNQKDDDNDNVTNDLDLCPGSWAGSLVDENGCALYQKDSDDDGVKDHKDECVDTPAGDSVDAVGCGTTQKDDDEDGIMNAYDECPTTPSGESVNAVGCALVELDTDYDGFSDAVDDCPETSYGVITDDSGCADEQLDGDEDGFNDRDDLCPSTSGESGGCPTLTLEVISPGHGSQHYLGSNITFQILIQCSSNCSMQLTQIARVGNFSAPVIEDASNGTYEWTMLVPSDSQYMRIDWDLTLTSGEVSVSTTHIMMLSDAPVVDDTTEDDTASTDEADAKSSSGDLVNSNVIAVFLLIAILAILVALYRQQPPAKPLLSEEEKWMEQTTLVTRTGLGSEVFGDGRNPP
;
A
#
# COMPACT_ATOMS: atom_id res chain seq x y z
N LEU A 1 -52.71 76.68 57.93
CA LEU A 1 -51.79 76.88 56.79
C LEU A 1 -51.48 75.48 56.31
N ASP A 2 -51.53 75.29 55.01
CA ASP A 2 -51.30 74.05 54.28
C ASP A 2 -50.28 74.50 53.22
N ASP A 3 -49.03 74.07 53.35
CA ASP A 3 -47.89 74.64 52.61
C ASP A 3 -47.71 73.98 51.22
N ASP A 4 -48.21 72.76 51.05
CA ASP A 4 -48.16 71.95 49.83
C ASP A 4 -49.54 71.68 49.19
N ASP A 5 -50.61 72.23 49.77
CA ASP A 5 -51.99 72.20 49.28
C ASP A 5 -52.54 70.76 49.11
N ASP A 6 -52.12 69.84 49.97
CA ASP A 6 -52.50 68.42 49.94
C ASP A 6 -53.83 68.12 50.68
N GLY A 7 -54.37 69.12 51.37
CA GLY A 7 -55.63 69.03 52.12
C GLY A 7 -55.47 68.81 53.62
N LEU A 8 -54.25 68.65 54.13
CA LEU A 8 -53.91 68.62 55.54
C LEU A 8 -53.20 69.91 55.96
N THR A 9 -53.50 70.44 57.14
CA THR A 9 -52.78 71.61 57.65
C THR A 9 -51.44 71.18 58.25
N ASN A 10 -50.40 72.04 58.16
CA ASN A 10 -49.02 71.76 58.59
C ASN A 10 -48.87 71.25 60.05
N ASP A 11 -49.88 71.42 60.90
CA ASP A 11 -49.89 70.94 62.29
C ASP A 11 -50.30 69.47 62.45
N ILE A 12 -50.91 68.87 61.42
CA ILE A 12 -51.32 67.47 61.39
C ILE A 12 -50.71 66.67 60.22
N ASP A 13 -50.13 67.37 59.24
CA ASP A 13 -49.38 66.77 58.13
C ASP A 13 -48.02 66.22 58.62
N GLN A 14 -47.79 64.93 58.35
CA GLN A 14 -46.55 64.21 58.69
C GLN A 14 -45.61 64.09 57.49
N CYS A 15 -46.04 64.46 56.28
CA CYS A 15 -45.30 64.38 55.03
C CYS A 15 -45.20 65.73 54.29
N PRO A 16 -44.56 66.76 54.88
CA PRO A 16 -44.47 68.07 54.23
C PRO A 16 -43.82 68.01 52.85
N GLY A 17 -44.43 68.69 51.88
CA GLY A 17 -43.96 68.77 50.50
C GLY A 17 -44.49 67.65 49.60
N THR A 18 -45.66 67.09 49.90
CA THR A 18 -46.33 66.09 49.07
C THR A 18 -46.59 66.66 47.66
N PRO A 19 -46.26 65.93 46.58
CA PRO A 19 -46.46 66.46 45.23
C PRO A 19 -47.93 66.81 44.96
N ALA A 20 -48.16 68.05 44.52
CA ALA A 20 -49.50 68.56 44.28
C ALA A 20 -50.29 67.67 43.31
N GLY A 21 -51.46 67.21 43.75
CA GLY A 21 -52.37 66.36 42.98
C GLY A 21 -52.24 64.86 43.25
N GLU A 22 -51.33 64.42 44.13
CA GLU A 22 -51.34 63.06 44.65
C GLU A 22 -52.50 62.85 45.64
N GLU A 23 -53.06 61.64 45.66
CA GLU A 23 -53.98 61.24 46.72
C GLU A 23 -53.16 60.92 47.96
N VAL A 24 -53.45 61.63 49.06
CA VAL A 24 -52.75 61.47 50.34
C VAL A 24 -53.55 60.64 51.33
N ASP A 25 -52.84 59.94 52.20
CA ASP A 25 -53.45 59.19 53.30
C ASP A 25 -53.86 60.09 54.48
N THR A 26 -54.17 59.50 55.65
CA THR A 26 -54.55 60.28 56.83
C THR A 26 -53.41 61.08 57.45
N ASP A 27 -52.18 60.79 57.06
CA ASP A 27 -50.96 61.41 57.57
C ASP A 27 -50.39 62.46 56.58
N GLY A 28 -51.05 62.67 55.43
CA GLY A 28 -50.63 63.64 54.40
C GLY A 28 -49.62 63.07 53.39
N CYS A 29 -49.36 61.76 53.44
CA CYS A 29 -48.34 61.14 52.59
C CYS A 29 -48.95 60.62 51.28
N GLY A 30 -48.36 60.99 50.14
CA GLY A 30 -48.69 60.48 48.82
C GLY A 30 -47.96 59.17 48.47
N TRP A 31 -48.42 58.49 47.42
CA TRP A 31 -47.82 57.21 46.96
C TRP A 31 -46.31 57.34 46.70
N SER A 32 -45.86 58.47 46.16
CA SER A 32 -44.44 58.71 45.85
C SER A 32 -43.53 58.81 47.08
N GLN A 33 -44.12 59.09 48.26
CA GLN A 33 -43.41 59.24 49.53
C GLN A 33 -43.43 57.96 50.37
N PHE A 34 -44.07 56.89 49.90
CA PHE A 34 -43.99 55.57 50.52
C PHE A 34 -42.81 54.77 50.00
N ASP A 35 -42.40 53.79 50.78
CA ASP A 35 -41.43 52.75 50.45
C ASP A 35 -42.20 51.43 50.48
N ALA A 36 -42.65 50.96 49.31
CA ALA A 36 -43.61 49.87 49.20
C ALA A 36 -42.99 48.49 49.46
N ASP A 37 -41.75 48.27 49.03
CA ASP A 37 -41.02 47.01 49.19
C ASP A 37 -40.10 47.01 50.44
N GLY A 38 -39.89 48.19 51.05
CA GLY A 38 -39.16 48.36 52.30
C GLY A 38 -37.65 48.38 52.12
N ASP A 39 -37.15 48.56 50.90
CA ASP A 39 -35.73 48.52 50.56
C ASP A 39 -34.96 49.78 50.98
N GLY A 40 -35.68 50.81 51.44
CA GLY A 40 -35.15 52.10 51.88
C GLY A 40 -35.18 53.19 50.82
N VAL A 41 -35.74 52.95 49.64
CA VAL A 41 -35.92 53.90 48.54
C VAL A 41 -37.40 54.18 48.34
N LEU A 42 -37.76 55.47 48.23
CA LEU A 42 -39.16 55.85 48.08
C LEU A 42 -39.66 55.58 46.66
N ASN A 43 -40.90 55.11 46.53
CA ASN A 43 -41.59 54.79 45.27
C ASN A 43 -41.43 55.85 44.18
N GLY A 44 -41.35 57.15 44.54
CA GLY A 44 -41.21 58.24 43.59
C GLY A 44 -39.86 58.30 42.86
N ILE A 45 -38.84 57.63 43.39
CA ILE A 45 -37.48 57.56 42.82
C ILE A 45 -36.99 56.12 42.62
N ASP A 46 -37.74 55.14 43.12
CA ASP A 46 -37.48 53.72 42.97
C ASP A 46 -37.81 53.23 41.55
N GLN A 47 -36.82 52.62 40.90
CA GLN A 47 -36.92 52.02 39.57
C GLN A 47 -37.19 50.51 39.64
N CYS A 48 -37.07 49.91 40.83
CA CYS A 48 -37.19 48.49 41.10
C CYS A 48 -38.19 48.23 42.26
N PRO A 49 -39.51 48.45 42.04
CA PRO A 49 -40.54 48.53 43.08
C PRO A 49 -40.88 47.22 43.83
N ASP A 50 -40.11 46.16 43.63
CA ASP A 50 -40.32 44.81 44.18
C ASP A 50 -38.99 44.20 44.64
N THR A 51 -38.08 45.01 45.15
CA THR A 51 -36.78 44.55 45.64
C THR A 51 -36.91 43.86 47.00
N ASP A 52 -36.29 42.69 47.14
CA ASP A 52 -36.30 42.00 48.43
C ASP A 52 -35.45 42.79 49.44
N ILE A 53 -36.10 43.20 50.54
CA ILE A 53 -35.55 43.95 51.67
C ILE A 53 -34.24 43.38 52.25
N SER A 54 -33.91 42.12 51.98
CA SER A 54 -32.65 41.51 52.43
C SER A 54 -31.43 41.92 51.60
N PHE A 55 -31.62 42.51 50.42
CA PHE A 55 -30.54 43.00 49.58
C PHE A 55 -30.16 44.44 49.89
N THR A 56 -28.91 44.80 49.58
CA THR A 56 -28.49 46.20 49.54
C THR A 56 -28.79 46.78 48.17
N VAL A 57 -29.55 47.88 48.14
CA VAL A 57 -29.95 48.55 46.90
C VAL A 57 -29.10 49.78 46.61
N ASP A 58 -29.14 50.25 45.37
CA ASP A 58 -28.54 51.52 44.99
C ASP A 58 -29.50 52.71 45.18
N LEU A 59 -29.14 53.89 44.65
CA LEU A 59 -29.96 55.10 44.80
C LEU A 59 -31.30 55.04 44.06
N ASN A 60 -31.48 54.08 43.16
CA ASN A 60 -32.69 53.86 42.38
C ASN A 60 -33.49 52.65 42.89
N GLY A 61 -33.18 52.11 44.08
CA GLY A 61 -33.90 50.96 44.66
C GLY A 61 -33.54 49.60 44.04
N CYS A 62 -32.57 49.54 43.13
CA CYS A 62 -32.25 48.28 42.44
C CYS A 62 -31.15 47.49 43.15
N ALA A 63 -31.42 46.23 43.51
CA ALA A 63 -30.42 45.29 43.97
C ALA A 63 -29.52 44.81 42.82
N PRO A 64 -28.31 44.28 43.10
CA PRO A 64 -27.39 43.80 42.06
C PRO A 64 -27.98 42.76 41.09
N ASN A 65 -28.91 41.92 41.53
CA ASN A 65 -29.58 40.88 40.74
C ASN A 65 -30.80 41.40 39.94
N GLN A 66 -31.11 42.69 40.00
CA GLN A 66 -32.13 43.33 39.17
C GLN A 66 -31.52 44.26 38.12
N LYS A 67 -30.19 44.41 38.11
CA LYS A 67 -29.48 45.26 37.18
C LYS A 67 -29.22 44.53 35.87
N ASP A 68 -29.39 45.26 34.78
CA ASP A 68 -29.14 44.86 33.41
C ASP A 68 -28.42 46.04 32.73
N ASP A 69 -27.08 45.96 32.69
CA ASP A 69 -26.22 47.09 32.32
C ASP A 69 -26.27 47.37 30.81
N ASP A 70 -26.54 46.37 29.97
CA ASP A 70 -26.57 46.47 28.51
C ASP A 70 -28.00 46.43 27.92
N ASN A 71 -29.01 46.23 28.77
CA ASN A 71 -30.44 46.28 28.48
C ASN A 71 -30.88 45.25 27.44
N ASP A 72 -30.39 44.02 27.57
CA ASP A 72 -30.73 42.91 26.70
C ASP A 72 -31.79 41.96 27.27
N ASN A 73 -32.31 42.29 28.45
CA ASN A 73 -33.29 41.56 29.25
C ASN A 73 -32.73 40.33 29.99
N VAL A 74 -31.42 40.21 30.11
CA VAL A 74 -30.76 39.26 31.02
C VAL A 74 -30.04 40.06 32.11
N THR A 75 -30.33 39.76 33.37
CA THR A 75 -29.71 40.49 34.48
C THR A 75 -28.23 40.15 34.60
N ASN A 76 -27.42 41.10 35.07
CA ASN A 76 -25.97 41.00 35.18
C ASN A 76 -25.49 39.75 35.97
N ASP A 77 -26.31 39.19 36.86
CA ASP A 77 -26.00 37.98 37.63
C ASP A 77 -26.22 36.67 36.85
N LEU A 78 -26.97 36.72 35.76
CA LEU A 78 -27.25 35.61 34.84
C LEU A 78 -26.57 35.78 33.47
N ASP A 79 -26.19 37.00 33.13
CA ASP A 79 -25.56 37.33 31.85
C ASP A 79 -24.08 36.87 31.80
N LEU A 80 -23.79 35.96 30.88
CA LEU A 80 -22.45 35.45 30.59
C LEU A 80 -21.74 36.28 29.51
N CYS A 81 -22.46 37.17 28.83
CA CYS A 81 -22.03 37.91 27.64
C CYS A 81 -22.32 39.42 27.74
N PRO A 82 -21.73 40.13 28.72
CA PRO A 82 -22.01 41.53 28.95
C PRO A 82 -21.61 42.42 27.76
N GLY A 83 -22.38 43.48 27.57
CA GLY A 83 -22.17 44.50 26.55
C GLY A 83 -22.81 44.15 25.21
N SER A 84 -23.87 43.34 25.22
CA SER A 84 -24.66 43.09 24.04
C SER A 84 -25.34 44.40 23.57
N TRP A 85 -25.54 44.59 22.27
CA TRP A 85 -26.16 45.83 21.78
C TRP A 85 -27.65 45.84 22.16
N ALA A 86 -28.10 46.91 22.81
CA ALA A 86 -29.50 47.12 23.16
C ALA A 86 -30.46 46.78 22.01
N GLY A 87 -31.40 45.86 22.28
CA GLY A 87 -32.38 45.37 21.31
C GLY A 87 -31.90 44.20 20.42
N SER A 88 -30.68 43.70 20.63
CA SER A 88 -30.23 42.42 20.05
C SER A 88 -31.06 41.27 20.60
N LEU A 89 -31.26 40.23 19.79
CA LEU A 89 -31.78 38.96 20.28
C LEU A 89 -30.63 38.20 20.95
N VAL A 90 -30.76 37.98 22.25
CA VAL A 90 -29.83 37.19 23.06
C VAL A 90 -30.48 35.86 23.46
N ASP A 91 -29.65 34.88 23.81
CA ASP A 91 -30.13 33.62 24.38
C ASP A 91 -30.33 33.73 25.91
N GLU A 92 -30.59 32.60 26.57
CA GLU A 92 -30.83 32.55 28.01
C GLU A 92 -29.63 32.96 28.87
N ASN A 93 -28.44 33.05 28.27
CA ASN A 93 -27.19 33.46 28.92
C ASN A 93 -26.78 34.90 28.56
N GLY A 94 -27.67 35.69 27.94
CA GLY A 94 -27.35 37.06 27.49
C GLY A 94 -26.47 37.12 26.23
N CYS A 95 -26.21 35.98 25.58
CA CYS A 95 -25.27 35.95 24.46
C CYS A 95 -25.98 36.19 23.12
N ALA A 96 -25.67 37.32 22.48
CA ALA A 96 -26.06 37.56 21.09
C ALA A 96 -25.24 36.69 20.13
N LEU A 97 -25.79 36.39 18.95
CA LEU A 97 -25.12 35.55 17.93
C LEU A 97 -23.73 36.07 17.52
N TYR A 98 -23.48 37.38 17.55
CA TYR A 98 -22.18 37.94 17.18
C TYR A 98 -21.14 37.90 18.31
N GLN A 99 -21.55 37.59 19.55
CA GLN A 99 -20.67 37.43 20.72
C GLN A 99 -20.23 35.98 20.94
N LYS A 100 -20.95 35.01 20.34
CA LYS A 100 -20.68 33.58 20.49
C LYS A 100 -19.37 33.14 19.84
N ASP A 101 -18.77 32.16 20.49
CA ASP A 101 -17.41 31.65 20.31
C ASP A 101 -17.45 30.22 20.87
N SER A 102 -17.82 29.26 20.02
CA SER A 102 -18.31 27.95 20.45
C SER A 102 -17.21 27.00 20.91
N ASP A 103 -16.00 27.18 20.39
CA ASP A 103 -14.79 26.41 20.73
C ASP A 103 -13.81 27.18 21.64
N ASP A 104 -14.16 28.42 22.01
CA ASP A 104 -13.40 29.32 22.88
C ASP A 104 -11.97 29.59 22.37
N ASP A 105 -11.77 29.61 21.04
CA ASP A 105 -10.47 29.85 20.40
C ASP A 105 -10.11 31.36 20.31
N GLY A 106 -11.09 32.23 20.56
CA GLY A 106 -10.99 33.68 20.54
C GLY A 106 -11.47 34.35 19.25
N VAL A 107 -11.94 33.58 18.27
CA VAL A 107 -12.57 34.01 17.03
C VAL A 107 -14.06 33.70 17.09
N LYS A 108 -14.88 34.74 16.95
CA LYS A 108 -16.34 34.59 17.07
C LYS A 108 -16.90 33.73 15.95
N ASP A 109 -17.90 32.89 16.25
CA ASP A 109 -18.53 31.92 15.32
C ASP A 109 -18.81 32.47 13.92
N HIS A 110 -19.26 33.73 13.83
CA HIS A 110 -19.62 34.37 12.55
C HIS A 110 -18.41 34.78 11.68
N LYS A 111 -17.18 34.63 12.19
CA LYS A 111 -15.89 34.90 11.55
C LYS A 111 -14.96 33.69 11.59
N ASP A 112 -15.37 32.64 12.27
CA ASP A 112 -14.57 31.43 12.44
C ASP A 112 -14.87 30.46 11.29
N GLU A 113 -13.83 30.13 10.53
CA GLU A 113 -13.87 29.15 9.45
C GLU A 113 -13.64 27.71 9.99
N CYS A 114 -13.10 27.59 11.21
CA CYS A 114 -12.69 26.37 11.88
C CYS A 114 -13.45 26.14 13.19
N VAL A 115 -14.76 25.84 13.06
CA VAL A 115 -15.77 25.75 14.15
C VAL A 115 -15.49 24.85 15.37
N ASP A 116 -14.39 24.08 15.38
CA ASP A 116 -14.04 23.10 16.42
C ASP A 116 -12.51 23.07 16.66
N THR A 117 -11.89 24.24 16.78
CA THR A 117 -10.45 24.37 17.01
C THR A 117 -10.04 23.78 18.36
N PRO A 118 -9.04 22.87 18.41
CA PRO A 118 -8.64 22.26 19.66
C PRO A 118 -8.18 23.27 20.71
N ALA A 119 -8.72 23.15 21.92
CA ALA A 119 -8.36 24.03 23.03
C ALA A 119 -6.84 24.06 23.28
N GLY A 120 -6.27 25.26 23.26
CA GLY A 120 -4.85 25.50 23.48
C GLY A 120 -4.01 25.65 22.21
N ASP A 121 -4.58 25.43 21.03
CA ASP A 121 -3.93 25.79 19.78
C ASP A 121 -3.84 27.31 19.61
N SER A 122 -2.76 27.75 18.96
CA SER A 122 -2.67 29.14 18.51
C SER A 122 -3.40 29.25 17.18
N VAL A 123 -4.45 30.05 17.15
CA VAL A 123 -5.28 30.28 15.95
C VAL A 123 -4.83 31.50 15.17
N ASP A 124 -5.18 31.54 13.88
CA ASP A 124 -4.99 32.71 13.04
C ASP A 124 -6.22 33.63 13.02
N ALA A 125 -6.32 34.51 12.04
CA ALA A 125 -7.39 35.51 11.98
C ALA A 125 -8.77 34.93 11.63
N VAL A 126 -8.82 33.69 11.13
CA VAL A 126 -10.06 32.99 10.75
C VAL A 126 -10.39 31.83 11.70
N GLY A 127 -9.72 31.74 12.84
CA GLY A 127 -9.97 30.71 13.87
C GLY A 127 -9.23 29.39 13.64
N CYS A 128 -8.51 29.23 12.52
CA CYS A 128 -7.89 27.94 12.24
C CYS A 128 -6.56 27.75 13.00
N GLY A 129 -6.51 26.70 13.82
CA GLY A 129 -5.30 26.24 14.50
C GLY A 129 -4.30 25.59 13.53
N THR A 130 -3.03 25.50 13.92
CA THR A 130 -1.99 24.86 13.09
C THR A 130 -2.27 23.38 12.78
N THR A 131 -3.06 22.72 13.64
CA THR A 131 -3.45 21.31 13.46
C THR A 131 -4.58 21.10 12.45
N GLN A 132 -5.27 22.17 12.05
CA GLN A 132 -6.39 22.15 11.11
C GLN A 132 -6.07 22.73 9.74
N LYS A 133 -4.82 23.14 9.50
CA LYS A 133 -4.39 23.68 8.21
C LYS A 133 -4.02 22.56 7.25
N ASP A 134 -4.47 22.74 6.02
CA ASP A 134 -4.22 21.92 4.85
C ASP A 134 -3.97 22.93 3.71
N ASP A 135 -2.69 23.21 3.43
CA ASP A 135 -2.27 24.34 2.59
C ASP A 135 -2.44 24.07 1.08
N ASP A 136 -2.45 22.80 0.66
CA ASP A 136 -2.63 22.38 -0.73
C ASP A 136 -4.00 21.74 -1.01
N GLU A 137 -4.83 21.59 0.03
CA GLU A 137 -6.21 21.13 -0.02
C GLU A 137 -6.34 19.68 -0.53
N ASP A 138 -5.34 18.84 -0.25
CA ASP A 138 -5.32 17.42 -0.65
C ASP A 138 -6.10 16.50 0.31
N GLY A 139 -6.50 17.02 1.47
CA GLY A 139 -7.25 16.34 2.51
C GLY A 139 -6.39 15.80 3.67
N ILE A 140 -5.07 15.98 3.62
CA ILE A 140 -4.13 15.64 4.69
C ILE A 140 -3.61 16.93 5.32
N MET A 141 -3.89 17.11 6.61
CA MET A 141 -3.44 18.31 7.33
C MET A 141 -1.91 18.45 7.30
N ASN A 142 -1.41 19.67 7.20
CA ASN A 142 0.02 20.04 7.16
C ASN A 142 0.88 19.36 8.24
N ALA A 143 0.30 19.03 9.40
CA ALA A 143 1.00 18.36 10.50
C ALA A 143 1.34 16.88 10.21
N TYR A 144 0.67 16.27 9.24
CA TYR A 144 0.75 14.86 8.84
C TYR A 144 1.10 14.68 7.36
N ASP A 145 1.24 15.78 6.63
CA ASP A 145 1.54 15.80 5.22
C ASP A 145 3.06 15.86 4.97
N GLU A 146 3.57 14.88 4.23
CA GLU A 146 4.96 14.78 3.79
C GLU A 146 5.19 15.48 2.43
N CYS A 147 4.12 15.80 1.69
CA CYS A 147 4.10 16.42 0.38
C CYS A 147 3.28 17.73 0.39
N PRO A 148 3.82 18.83 0.96
CA PRO A 148 3.09 20.08 1.25
C PRO A 148 2.67 20.92 0.03
N THR A 149 2.76 20.35 -1.17
CA THR A 149 2.49 21.03 -2.43
C THR A 149 1.82 20.11 -3.45
N THR A 150 1.06 19.11 -2.98
CA THR A 150 0.34 18.16 -3.82
C THR A 150 -0.49 18.91 -4.86
N PRO A 151 -0.39 18.55 -6.16
CA PRO A 151 -1.21 19.17 -7.18
C PRO A 151 -2.72 18.94 -6.95
N SER A 152 -3.50 20.02 -7.01
CA SER A 152 -4.95 19.96 -6.82
C SER A 152 -5.64 18.97 -7.75
N GLY A 153 -6.47 18.09 -7.17
CA GLY A 153 -7.25 17.08 -7.88
C GLY A 153 -6.58 15.71 -8.01
N GLU A 154 -5.33 15.57 -7.56
CA GLU A 154 -4.67 14.28 -7.46
C GLU A 154 -5.24 13.45 -6.30
N SER A 155 -5.10 12.12 -6.40
CA SER A 155 -5.39 11.22 -5.28
C SER A 155 -4.13 10.95 -4.49
N VAL A 156 -4.17 11.23 -3.19
CA VAL A 156 -3.02 11.13 -2.31
C VAL A 156 -3.02 9.85 -1.47
N ASN A 157 -1.83 9.46 -1.02
CA ASN A 157 -1.65 8.37 -0.07
C ASN A 157 -1.91 8.84 1.37
N ALA A 158 -1.60 8.00 2.36
CA ALA A 158 -1.86 8.31 3.78
C ALA A 158 -1.00 9.43 4.38
N VAL A 159 0.03 9.90 3.66
CA VAL A 159 0.95 10.96 4.06
C VAL A 159 0.91 12.17 3.11
N GLY A 160 -0.16 12.31 2.32
CA GLY A 160 -0.37 13.46 1.42
C GLY A 160 0.30 13.33 0.05
N CYS A 161 1.16 12.34 -0.19
CA CYS A 161 1.87 12.29 -1.47
C CYS A 161 1.04 11.66 -2.60
N ALA A 162 0.98 12.33 -3.75
CA ALA A 162 0.46 11.79 -5.00
C ALA A 162 1.54 11.02 -5.79
N LEU A 163 1.13 10.17 -6.73
CA LEU A 163 2.05 9.39 -7.58
C LEU A 163 3.01 10.26 -8.42
N VAL A 164 2.63 11.50 -8.71
CA VAL A 164 3.45 12.45 -9.48
C VAL A 164 4.61 13.04 -8.66
N GLU A 165 4.58 12.88 -7.34
CA GLU A 165 5.62 13.36 -6.40
C GLU A 165 6.46 12.24 -5.81
N LEU A 166 5.97 11.00 -5.87
CA LEU A 166 6.69 9.82 -5.42
C LEU A 166 7.64 9.32 -6.50
N ASP A 167 8.82 8.89 -6.07
CA ASP A 167 9.84 8.20 -6.86
C ASP A 167 10.35 7.06 -5.97
N THR A 168 9.73 5.89 -6.10
CA THR A 168 9.88 4.78 -5.15
C THR A 168 11.26 4.14 -5.20
N ASP A 169 11.89 4.08 -6.38
CA ASP A 169 13.18 3.43 -6.60
C ASP A 169 14.35 4.44 -6.77
N TYR A 170 14.04 5.73 -6.79
CA TYR A 170 14.96 6.86 -6.85
C TYR A 170 15.73 6.93 -8.18
N ASP A 171 15.16 6.42 -9.26
CA ASP A 171 15.77 6.44 -10.59
C ASP A 171 15.62 7.79 -11.33
N GLY A 172 14.78 8.68 -10.79
CA GLY A 172 14.52 10.02 -11.32
C GLY A 172 13.22 10.16 -12.10
N PHE A 173 12.43 9.09 -12.23
CA PHE A 173 11.08 9.09 -12.76
C PHE A 173 10.08 8.97 -11.61
N SER A 174 8.98 9.74 -11.67
CA SER A 174 7.93 9.62 -10.65
C SER A 174 7.11 8.36 -10.90
N ASP A 175 6.58 7.75 -9.84
CA ASP A 175 5.71 6.56 -9.88
C ASP A 175 4.52 6.71 -10.87
N ALA A 176 4.07 7.93 -11.16
CA ALA A 176 3.01 8.20 -12.13
C ALA A 176 3.39 7.95 -13.60
N VAL A 177 4.68 7.97 -13.94
CA VAL A 177 5.20 7.87 -15.32
C VAL A 177 6.31 6.84 -15.49
N ASP A 178 6.69 6.17 -14.40
CA ASP A 178 7.69 5.10 -14.42
C ASP A 178 7.03 3.76 -14.81
N ASP A 179 7.46 3.22 -15.94
CA ASP A 179 7.02 1.91 -16.44
C ASP A 179 7.72 0.75 -15.69
N CYS A 180 8.80 1.04 -14.96
CA CYS A 180 9.74 0.11 -14.36
C CYS A 180 10.03 0.41 -12.87
N PRO A 181 9.06 0.18 -11.95
CA PRO A 181 9.06 0.67 -10.55
C PRO A 181 10.10 0.05 -9.59
N GLU A 182 11.02 -0.77 -10.10
CA GLU A 182 12.07 -1.43 -9.31
C GLU A 182 13.45 -1.31 -9.99
N THR A 183 13.66 -0.23 -10.74
CA THR A 183 14.95 0.08 -11.35
C THR A 183 15.98 0.37 -10.26
N SER A 184 17.18 -0.18 -10.45
CA SER A 184 18.24 0.00 -9.45
C SER A 184 18.76 1.43 -9.44
N TYR A 185 18.80 2.05 -8.25
CA TYR A 185 19.32 3.39 -8.05
C TYR A 185 20.66 3.66 -8.77
N GLY A 186 20.66 4.69 -9.63
CA GLY A 186 21.84 5.17 -10.34
C GLY A 186 22.23 4.38 -11.59
N VAL A 187 21.39 3.43 -12.03
CA VAL A 187 21.48 2.84 -13.37
C VAL A 187 21.01 3.86 -14.41
N ILE A 188 21.52 3.75 -15.64
CA ILE A 188 21.07 4.60 -16.75
C ILE A 188 19.76 4.01 -17.25
N THR A 189 18.72 4.83 -17.23
CA THR A 189 17.38 4.48 -17.72
C THR A 189 17.09 5.15 -19.06
N ASP A 190 16.11 4.61 -19.77
CA ASP A 190 15.50 5.24 -20.93
C ASP A 190 14.48 6.33 -20.52
N ASP A 191 13.69 6.81 -21.47
CA ASP A 191 12.68 7.86 -21.21
C ASP A 191 11.43 7.34 -20.47
N SER A 192 11.37 6.04 -20.15
CA SER A 192 10.27 5.35 -19.45
C SER A 192 10.65 4.90 -18.03
N GLY A 193 11.88 5.19 -17.55
CA GLY A 193 12.36 4.71 -16.25
C GLY A 193 12.94 3.29 -16.29
N CYS A 194 13.09 2.68 -17.46
CA CYS A 194 13.56 1.31 -17.57
C CYS A 194 15.08 1.26 -17.84
N ALA A 195 15.80 0.42 -17.09
CA ALA A 195 17.16 0.04 -17.47
C ALA A 195 17.17 -0.94 -18.66
N ASP A 196 18.29 -1.04 -19.36
CA ASP A 196 18.46 -1.96 -20.50
C ASP A 196 18.04 -3.40 -20.14
N GLU A 197 18.36 -3.88 -18.92
CA GLU A 197 18.01 -5.25 -18.51
C GLU A 197 16.52 -5.46 -18.14
N GLN A 198 15.73 -4.39 -18.02
CA GLN A 198 14.29 -4.45 -17.75
C GLN A 198 13.45 -4.39 -19.03
N LEU A 199 14.08 -4.10 -20.18
CA LEU A 199 13.44 -4.13 -21.49
C LEU A 199 13.22 -5.57 -21.95
N ASP A 200 12.30 -5.76 -22.89
CA ASP A 200 12.05 -7.03 -23.57
C ASP A 200 12.59 -6.89 -25.01
N GLY A 201 13.84 -7.30 -25.21
CA GLY A 201 14.60 -7.03 -26.43
C GLY A 201 14.07 -7.76 -27.68
N ASP A 202 13.36 -8.88 -27.50
CA ASP A 202 12.82 -9.69 -28.59
C ASP A 202 11.28 -9.82 -28.61
N GLU A 203 10.61 -9.10 -27.72
CA GLU A 203 9.16 -8.95 -27.60
C GLU A 203 8.43 -10.28 -27.32
N ASP A 204 9.03 -11.16 -26.52
CA ASP A 204 8.48 -12.48 -26.20
C ASP A 204 7.73 -12.55 -24.85
N GLY A 205 7.74 -11.44 -24.11
CA GLY A 205 7.08 -11.29 -22.82
C GLY A 205 7.97 -11.55 -21.61
N PHE A 206 9.26 -11.84 -21.81
CA PHE A 206 10.27 -11.90 -20.75
C PHE A 206 11.20 -10.69 -20.87
N ASN A 207 11.44 -9.97 -19.77
CA ASN A 207 12.47 -8.93 -19.78
C ASN A 207 13.86 -9.55 -19.89
N ASP A 208 14.83 -8.83 -20.44
CA ASP A 208 16.19 -9.28 -20.73
C ASP A 208 16.91 -9.88 -19.51
N ARG A 209 16.58 -9.42 -18.29
CA ARG A 209 17.12 -9.97 -17.04
C ARG A 209 16.57 -11.35 -16.70
N ASP A 210 15.28 -11.55 -16.91
CA ASP A 210 14.55 -12.78 -16.59
C ASP A 210 14.47 -13.74 -17.79
N ASP A 211 14.86 -13.27 -18.98
CA ASP A 211 14.95 -14.03 -20.21
C ASP A 211 16.27 -14.84 -20.30
N LEU A 212 16.13 -16.14 -20.51
CA LEU A 212 17.27 -17.01 -20.78
C LEU A 212 17.87 -16.72 -22.17
N CYS A 213 17.06 -16.32 -23.15
CA CYS A 213 17.44 -15.99 -24.52
C CYS A 213 17.05 -14.54 -24.93
N PRO A 214 17.63 -13.47 -24.33
CA PRO A 214 17.22 -12.04 -24.49
C PRO A 214 17.21 -11.42 -25.90
N SER A 215 17.49 -12.21 -26.93
CA SER A 215 17.56 -11.78 -28.33
C SER A 215 16.90 -12.77 -29.28
N THR A 216 16.23 -13.80 -28.75
CA THR A 216 15.54 -14.83 -29.51
C THR A 216 14.24 -15.25 -28.85
N SER A 217 13.15 -14.68 -29.36
CA SER A 217 11.80 -14.88 -28.84
C SER A 217 11.43 -16.34 -28.59
N GLY A 218 10.90 -16.59 -27.39
CA GLY A 218 10.53 -17.89 -26.88
C GLY A 218 9.24 -17.90 -26.07
N GLU A 219 8.90 -19.08 -25.54
CA GLU A 219 7.75 -19.24 -24.64
C GLU A 219 8.20 -19.75 -23.26
N SER A 220 9.28 -20.54 -23.20
CA SER A 220 9.71 -21.24 -22.00
C SER A 220 10.95 -20.57 -21.41
N GLY A 221 10.72 -19.66 -20.46
CA GLY A 221 11.77 -18.83 -19.86
C GLY A 221 12.44 -17.90 -20.88
N GLY A 222 11.65 -17.41 -21.84
CA GLY A 222 12.04 -16.60 -23.00
C GLY A 222 12.89 -17.31 -24.07
N CYS A 223 13.18 -18.61 -23.89
CA CYS A 223 13.78 -19.41 -24.95
C CYS A 223 12.72 -20.17 -25.76
N PRO A 224 12.90 -20.31 -27.08
CA PRO A 224 12.10 -21.21 -27.91
C PRO A 224 12.34 -22.67 -27.51
N THR A 225 11.29 -23.48 -27.64
CA THR A 225 11.28 -24.90 -27.28
C THR A 225 11.32 -25.73 -28.56
N LEU A 226 12.30 -26.62 -28.65
CA LEU A 226 12.37 -27.62 -29.71
C LEU A 226 11.83 -28.96 -29.20
N THR A 227 10.80 -29.46 -29.86
CA THR A 227 10.30 -30.82 -29.71
C THR A 227 10.68 -31.65 -30.93
N LEU A 228 11.44 -32.71 -30.70
CA LEU A 228 11.73 -33.74 -31.68
C LEU A 228 10.95 -35.00 -31.29
N GLU A 229 10.03 -35.44 -32.14
CA GLU A 229 9.33 -36.70 -31.97
C GLU A 229 9.80 -37.70 -33.03
N VAL A 230 10.51 -38.75 -32.59
CA VAL A 230 10.92 -39.86 -33.47
C VAL A 230 9.88 -40.98 -33.38
N ILE A 231 9.19 -41.22 -34.49
CA ILE A 231 8.17 -42.24 -34.62
C ILE A 231 8.76 -43.41 -35.42
N SER A 232 8.87 -44.56 -34.75
CA SER A 232 9.25 -45.81 -35.39
C SER A 232 8.01 -46.69 -35.65
N PRO A 233 8.01 -47.51 -36.72
CA PRO A 233 6.90 -48.41 -37.00
C PRO A 233 6.81 -49.45 -35.88
N GLY A 234 5.64 -49.51 -35.26
CA GLY A 234 5.33 -50.47 -34.20
C GLY A 234 5.61 -51.90 -34.58
N HIS A 235 6.14 -52.66 -33.64
CA HIS A 235 6.54 -54.02 -33.90
C HIS A 235 5.63 -55.06 -33.27
N GLY A 236 5.03 -55.89 -34.13
CA GLY A 236 4.62 -57.23 -33.75
C GLY A 236 5.80 -58.18 -33.91
N SER A 237 6.48 -58.51 -32.80
CA SER A 237 7.25 -59.74 -32.55
C SER A 237 8.24 -60.35 -33.61
N GLN A 238 8.72 -59.67 -34.66
CA GLN A 238 9.78 -60.18 -35.57
C GLN A 238 10.83 -59.17 -36.08
N HIS A 239 11.91 -59.01 -35.31
CA HIS A 239 13.25 -58.56 -35.70
C HIS A 239 13.37 -57.51 -36.82
N TYR A 240 13.73 -56.29 -36.44
CA TYR A 240 14.22 -55.20 -37.30
C TYR A 240 15.47 -55.55 -38.15
N LEU A 241 16.14 -56.66 -37.83
CA LEU A 241 17.42 -57.09 -38.41
C LEU A 241 17.28 -57.49 -39.89
N GLY A 242 18.07 -56.83 -40.76
CA GLY A 242 18.11 -57.13 -42.19
C GLY A 242 16.92 -56.58 -42.99
N SER A 243 16.08 -55.73 -42.38
CA SER A 243 14.92 -55.11 -43.02
C SER A 243 15.09 -53.60 -43.18
N ASN A 244 14.40 -53.03 -44.16
CA ASN A 244 14.27 -51.59 -44.28
C ASN A 244 13.23 -51.08 -43.28
N ILE A 245 13.61 -50.11 -42.45
CA ILE A 245 12.72 -49.43 -41.52
C ILE A 245 12.56 -48.00 -42.00
N THR A 246 11.31 -47.52 -42.05
CA THR A 246 11.00 -46.11 -42.29
C THR A 246 10.65 -45.45 -40.96
N PHE A 247 11.38 -44.41 -40.60
CA PHE A 247 11.10 -43.55 -39.45
C PHE A 247 10.37 -42.29 -39.93
N GLN A 248 9.48 -41.77 -39.10
CA GLN A 248 8.95 -40.43 -39.23
C GLN A 248 9.52 -39.59 -38.10
N ILE A 249 9.99 -38.41 -38.43
CA ILE A 249 10.53 -37.45 -37.47
C ILE A 249 9.66 -36.22 -37.57
N LEU A 250 8.93 -35.93 -36.51
CA LEU A 250 8.19 -34.70 -36.38
C LEU A 250 9.07 -33.69 -35.64
N ILE A 251 9.30 -32.57 -36.31
CA ILE A 251 10.02 -31.41 -35.77
C ILE A 251 8.96 -30.35 -35.46
N GLN A 252 8.94 -29.89 -34.21
CA GLN A 252 8.13 -28.75 -33.78
C GLN A 252 9.00 -27.80 -32.96
N CYS A 253 9.19 -26.59 -33.46
CA CYS A 253 9.76 -25.48 -32.72
C CYS A 253 8.65 -24.49 -32.37
N SER A 254 8.63 -23.99 -31.13
CA SER A 254 7.86 -22.80 -30.80
C SER A 254 8.46 -21.58 -31.51
N SER A 255 7.65 -20.52 -31.70
CA SER A 255 8.09 -19.25 -32.29
C SER A 255 8.70 -19.31 -33.70
N ASN A 256 8.41 -20.37 -34.48
CA ASN A 256 8.88 -20.54 -35.88
C ASN A 256 10.40 -20.43 -36.06
N CYS A 257 11.19 -20.94 -35.11
CA CYS A 257 12.64 -20.87 -35.23
C CYS A 257 13.14 -21.57 -36.52
N SER A 258 14.08 -20.92 -37.21
CA SER A 258 14.73 -21.47 -38.41
C SER A 258 16.00 -22.21 -38.00
N MET A 259 16.15 -23.44 -38.46
CA MET A 259 17.21 -24.34 -38.04
C MET A 259 17.80 -25.11 -39.23
N GLN A 260 19.10 -25.37 -39.17
CA GLN A 260 19.78 -26.34 -40.00
C GLN A 260 20.00 -27.62 -39.20
N LEU A 261 19.54 -28.74 -39.74
CA LEU A 261 19.69 -30.04 -39.12
C LEU A 261 20.81 -30.80 -39.84
N THR A 262 22.01 -30.71 -39.28
CA THR A 262 23.25 -31.11 -39.94
C THR A 262 23.43 -32.63 -39.97
N GLN A 263 22.90 -33.34 -38.97
CA GLN A 263 22.92 -34.80 -38.89
C GLN A 263 21.73 -35.28 -38.06
N ILE A 264 21.06 -36.36 -38.47
CA ILE A 264 19.81 -36.85 -37.85
C ILE A 264 20.00 -38.19 -37.13
N ALA A 265 20.95 -39.02 -37.57
CA ALA A 265 21.25 -40.30 -36.95
C ALA A 265 22.58 -40.88 -37.44
N ARG A 266 23.28 -41.62 -36.57
CA ARG A 266 24.32 -42.58 -36.94
C ARG A 266 23.99 -43.98 -36.42
N VAL A 267 23.43 -44.83 -37.28
CA VAL A 267 23.27 -46.25 -36.95
C VAL A 267 24.51 -47.01 -37.41
N GLY A 268 25.49 -47.18 -36.51
CA GLY A 268 26.78 -47.75 -36.85
C GLY A 268 27.56 -46.87 -37.84
N ASN A 269 27.74 -47.32 -39.09
CA ASN A 269 28.43 -46.58 -40.15
C ASN A 269 27.49 -45.82 -41.10
N PHE A 270 26.17 -45.87 -40.89
CA PHE A 270 25.19 -45.22 -41.76
C PHE A 270 24.80 -43.86 -41.19
N SER A 271 24.95 -42.81 -42.00
CA SER A 271 24.50 -41.45 -41.68
C SER A 271 23.14 -41.20 -42.33
N ALA A 272 22.21 -40.64 -41.55
CA ALA A 272 20.98 -40.07 -42.07
C ALA A 272 21.27 -38.89 -43.01
N PRO A 273 20.34 -38.53 -43.92
CA PRO A 273 20.48 -37.35 -44.75
C PRO A 273 20.57 -36.08 -43.90
N VAL A 274 21.42 -35.15 -44.35
CA VAL A 274 21.45 -33.76 -43.86
C VAL A 274 20.17 -33.09 -44.32
N ILE A 275 19.41 -32.46 -43.41
CA ILE A 275 18.27 -31.62 -43.78
C ILE A 275 18.72 -30.17 -43.59
N GLU A 276 19.11 -29.57 -44.70
CA GLU A 276 19.38 -28.13 -44.76
C GLU A 276 18.04 -27.37 -44.61
N ASP A 277 18.03 -26.33 -43.78
CA ASP A 277 16.90 -25.44 -43.54
C ASP A 277 15.60 -26.17 -43.11
N ALA A 278 15.72 -27.07 -42.12
CA ALA A 278 14.57 -27.76 -41.55
C ALA A 278 13.57 -26.76 -40.94
N SER A 279 12.29 -26.96 -41.20
CA SER A 279 11.17 -26.24 -40.58
C SER A 279 10.23 -27.20 -39.88
N ASN A 280 9.30 -26.67 -39.08
CA ASN A 280 8.21 -27.43 -38.49
C ASN A 280 7.53 -28.34 -39.52
N GLY A 281 7.47 -29.64 -39.24
CA GLY A 281 6.97 -30.61 -40.20
C GLY A 281 7.41 -32.04 -39.90
N THR A 282 6.92 -32.96 -40.72
CA THR A 282 7.24 -34.38 -40.62
C THR A 282 8.15 -34.79 -41.76
N TYR A 283 9.26 -35.43 -41.41
CA TYR A 283 10.27 -35.92 -42.35
C TYR A 283 10.30 -37.44 -42.29
N GLU A 284 10.41 -38.08 -43.44
CA GLU A 284 10.48 -39.54 -43.54
C GLU A 284 11.87 -39.98 -43.97
N TRP A 285 12.38 -41.02 -43.32
CA TRP A 285 13.67 -41.58 -43.65
C TRP A 285 13.65 -43.10 -43.55
N THR A 286 14.11 -43.77 -44.62
CA THR A 286 14.22 -45.23 -44.67
C THR A 286 15.68 -45.66 -44.62
N MET A 287 15.99 -46.63 -43.76
CA MET A 287 17.32 -47.25 -43.68
C MET A 287 17.25 -48.77 -43.55
N LEU A 288 18.33 -49.44 -43.95
CA LEU A 288 18.52 -50.87 -43.75
C LEU A 288 19.23 -51.09 -42.41
N VAL A 289 18.60 -51.82 -41.48
CA VAL A 289 19.25 -52.17 -40.21
C VAL A 289 20.13 -53.40 -40.42
N PRO A 290 21.44 -53.32 -40.12
CA PRO A 290 22.33 -54.46 -40.21
C PRO A 290 21.85 -55.63 -39.33
N SER A 291 21.98 -56.85 -39.83
CA SER A 291 21.45 -58.04 -39.15
C SER A 291 22.16 -58.40 -37.84
N ASP A 292 23.26 -57.73 -37.51
CA ASP A 292 24.10 -57.90 -36.34
C ASP A 292 24.00 -56.75 -35.32
N SER A 293 23.13 -55.77 -35.55
CA SER A 293 22.95 -54.62 -34.66
C SER A 293 22.15 -54.98 -33.40
N GLN A 294 22.60 -54.54 -32.22
CA GLN A 294 21.90 -54.77 -30.93
C GLN A 294 21.12 -53.53 -30.46
N TYR A 295 21.54 -52.35 -30.90
CA TYR A 295 20.91 -51.07 -30.62
C TYR A 295 21.08 -50.15 -31.83
N MET A 296 20.24 -49.14 -31.93
CA MET A 296 20.46 -47.99 -32.80
C MET A 296 20.89 -46.83 -31.93
N ARG A 297 21.92 -46.13 -32.38
CA ARG A 297 22.27 -44.82 -31.86
C ARG A 297 21.73 -43.78 -32.84
N ILE A 298 21.11 -42.75 -32.30
CA ILE A 298 20.61 -41.61 -33.05
C ILE A 298 21.33 -40.41 -32.46
N ASP A 299 22.28 -39.87 -33.23
CA ASP A 299 22.95 -38.61 -32.94
C ASP A 299 22.30 -37.55 -33.82
N TRP A 300 21.89 -36.43 -33.22
CA TRP A 300 21.48 -35.28 -33.98
C TRP A 300 22.25 -34.04 -33.59
N ASP A 301 22.54 -33.24 -34.63
CA ASP A 301 23.22 -31.96 -34.54
C ASP A 301 22.31 -30.91 -35.15
N LEU A 302 21.78 -30.04 -34.31
CA LEU A 302 20.99 -28.89 -34.69
C LEU A 302 21.87 -27.65 -34.70
N THR A 303 21.70 -26.76 -35.66
CA THR A 303 22.32 -25.44 -35.69
C THR A 303 21.25 -24.41 -36.02
N LEU A 304 21.12 -23.34 -35.26
CA LEU A 304 20.18 -22.28 -35.61
C LEU A 304 20.73 -21.44 -36.76
N THR A 305 19.86 -21.01 -37.67
CA THR A 305 20.27 -20.13 -38.78
C THR A 305 20.41 -18.68 -38.34
N SER A 306 19.82 -18.31 -37.20
CA SER A 306 19.84 -16.95 -36.63
C SER A 306 21.03 -16.65 -35.71
N GLY A 307 21.85 -17.64 -35.31
CA GLY A 307 22.97 -17.44 -34.39
C GLY A 307 23.80 -18.70 -34.12
N GLU A 308 25.02 -18.52 -33.59
CA GLU A 308 26.12 -19.51 -33.40
C GLU A 308 25.82 -20.72 -32.50
N VAL A 309 24.55 -20.99 -32.17
CA VAL A 309 24.19 -22.07 -31.26
C VAL A 309 24.01 -23.38 -32.03
N SER A 310 24.91 -24.32 -31.78
CA SER A 310 24.78 -25.72 -32.20
C SER A 310 24.44 -26.59 -31.01
N VAL A 311 23.35 -27.35 -31.09
CA VAL A 311 22.92 -28.27 -30.05
C VAL A 311 23.09 -29.69 -30.54
N SER A 312 23.84 -30.52 -29.80
CA SER A 312 24.00 -31.94 -30.10
C SER A 312 23.49 -32.80 -28.96
N THR A 313 22.74 -33.85 -29.26
CA THR A 313 22.46 -34.88 -28.25
C THR A 313 22.33 -36.27 -28.89
N THR A 314 22.48 -37.28 -28.05
CA THR A 314 22.58 -38.68 -28.43
C THR A 314 21.46 -39.46 -27.75
N HIS A 315 20.75 -40.26 -28.54
CA HIS A 315 19.78 -41.21 -28.02
C HIS A 315 20.10 -42.63 -28.47
N ILE A 316 19.91 -43.60 -27.57
CA ILE A 316 20.16 -45.01 -27.84
C ILE A 316 18.85 -45.77 -27.71
N MET A 317 18.42 -46.38 -28.81
CA MET A 317 17.24 -47.23 -28.87
C MET A 317 17.68 -48.69 -28.94
N MET A 318 17.21 -49.50 -28.00
CA MET A 318 17.49 -50.94 -28.01
C MET A 318 16.66 -51.62 -29.11
N LEU A 319 17.31 -52.40 -29.97
CA LEU A 319 16.67 -53.09 -31.11
C LEU A 319 16.24 -54.52 -30.78
N SER A 320 16.66 -55.02 -29.63
CA SER A 320 16.35 -56.35 -29.12
C SER A 320 16.30 -56.31 -27.60
N ASP A 321 15.40 -57.10 -27.01
CA ASP A 321 15.41 -57.38 -25.58
C ASP A 321 16.67 -58.19 -25.23
N ALA A 322 17.75 -57.51 -24.83
CA ALA A 322 18.90 -58.16 -24.21
C ALA A 322 18.86 -57.87 -22.70
N PRO A 323 18.95 -58.90 -21.84
CA PRO A 323 18.93 -58.71 -20.40
C PRO A 323 20.29 -58.18 -19.96
N VAL A 324 20.34 -56.95 -19.45
CA VAL A 324 21.47 -56.48 -18.65
C VAL A 324 21.21 -56.94 -17.22
N VAL A 325 21.93 -57.99 -16.84
CA VAL A 325 22.21 -58.30 -15.44
C VAL A 325 23.33 -57.35 -15.04
N ASP A 326 23.07 -56.45 -14.10
CA ASP A 326 24.14 -56.03 -13.21
C ASP A 326 23.64 -56.02 -11.76
N ASP A 327 24.47 -56.65 -10.95
CA ASP A 327 24.35 -57.02 -9.56
C ASP A 327 25.30 -56.11 -8.82
N THR A 328 24.78 -55.07 -8.16
CA THR A 328 25.51 -54.41 -7.09
C THR A 328 24.57 -54.09 -5.94
N THR A 329 24.69 -54.95 -4.94
CA THR A 329 24.33 -54.73 -3.55
C THR A 329 25.03 -53.47 -3.01
N GLU A 330 24.28 -52.56 -2.39
CA GLU A 330 24.79 -51.78 -1.27
C GLU A 330 23.67 -51.50 -0.25
N ASP A 331 24.04 -51.65 1.01
CA ASP A 331 23.24 -51.91 2.20
C ASP A 331 23.07 -50.60 2.98
N ASP A 332 21.92 -49.95 2.84
CA ASP A 332 21.57 -48.77 3.64
C ASP A 332 21.12 -49.18 5.04
N THR A 333 22.05 -49.15 6.00
CA THR A 333 21.71 -49.17 7.43
C THR A 333 21.70 -47.76 8.00
N ALA A 334 20.49 -47.21 8.11
CA ALA A 334 20.19 -46.05 8.93
C ALA A 334 20.48 -46.37 10.42
N SER A 335 21.30 -45.53 11.04
CA SER A 335 21.46 -45.47 12.50
C SER A 335 21.05 -44.07 12.97
N THR A 336 19.90 -44.04 13.61
CA THR A 336 19.51 -43.04 14.60
C THR A 336 20.42 -43.15 15.82
N ASP A 337 20.74 -42.04 16.46
CA ASP A 337 20.81 -41.95 17.93
C ASP A 337 20.69 -40.49 18.38
N GLU A 338 19.63 -40.23 19.16
CA GLU A 338 19.43 -39.05 19.98
C GLU A 338 20.38 -39.09 21.18
N ALA A 339 20.81 -37.91 21.65
CA ALA A 339 21.29 -37.74 23.02
C ALA A 339 20.84 -36.40 23.59
N ASP A 340 19.87 -36.48 24.50
CA ASP A 340 19.45 -35.45 25.45
C ASP A 340 20.61 -34.97 26.33
N ALA A 341 20.63 -33.66 26.62
CA ALA A 341 21.25 -33.13 27.83
C ALA A 341 20.37 -32.07 28.51
N LYS A 342 20.06 -32.35 29.77
CA LYS A 342 19.19 -31.63 30.71
C LYS A 342 19.65 -30.19 31.04
N SER A 343 18.64 -29.32 31.12
CA SER A 343 18.29 -28.38 32.21
C SER A 343 19.39 -27.92 33.18
N SER A 344 19.54 -26.59 33.33
CA SER A 344 19.56 -25.95 34.65
C SER A 344 19.45 -24.42 34.58
N SER A 345 18.43 -23.93 35.29
CA SER A 345 18.37 -22.73 36.15
C SER A 345 18.71 -21.35 35.59
N GLY A 346 17.69 -20.49 35.65
CA GLY A 346 17.80 -19.07 35.40
C GLY A 346 18.50 -18.32 36.53
N ASP A 347 19.21 -17.29 36.12
CA ASP A 347 19.54 -16.12 36.93
C ASP A 347 19.39 -14.87 36.05
N LEU A 348 18.94 -13.79 36.68
CA LEU A 348 18.54 -12.50 36.12
C LEU A 348 19.73 -11.81 35.42
N VAL A 349 19.67 -11.62 34.09
CA VAL A 349 20.75 -10.99 33.29
C VAL A 349 20.41 -9.55 32.85
N ASN A 350 21.42 -8.70 32.96
CA ASN A 350 21.44 -7.26 32.72
C ASN A 350 21.02 -6.87 31.29
N SER A 351 20.28 -5.76 31.11
CA SER A 351 19.70 -5.31 29.82
C SER A 351 20.71 -5.18 28.66
N ASN A 352 21.97 -4.83 28.95
CA ASN A 352 23.04 -4.74 27.94
C ASN A 352 23.50 -6.11 27.39
N VAL A 353 23.29 -7.18 28.15
CA VAL A 353 23.65 -8.54 27.72
C VAL A 353 22.62 -9.05 26.70
N ILE A 354 21.34 -8.72 26.90
CA ILE A 354 20.25 -9.06 25.96
C ILE A 354 20.48 -8.39 24.61
N ALA A 355 20.90 -7.11 24.59
CA ALA A 355 21.19 -6.40 23.36
C ALA A 355 22.34 -7.03 22.55
N VAL A 356 23.40 -7.51 23.21
CA VAL A 356 24.51 -8.20 22.55
C VAL A 356 24.06 -9.56 21.99
N PHE A 357 23.26 -10.32 22.73
CA PHE A 357 22.72 -11.59 22.23
C PHE A 357 21.74 -11.40 21.07
N LEU A 358 20.93 -10.34 21.07
CA LEU A 358 20.09 -9.97 19.94
C LEU A 358 20.92 -9.58 18.72
N LEU A 359 21.99 -8.81 18.89
CA LEU A 359 22.89 -8.44 17.79
C LEU A 359 23.59 -9.66 17.20
N ILE A 360 24.06 -10.58 18.04
CA ILE A 360 24.66 -11.85 17.60
C ILE A 360 23.61 -12.72 16.90
N ALA A 361 22.38 -12.77 17.40
CA ALA A 361 21.29 -13.52 16.78
C ALA A 361 20.90 -12.91 15.42
N ILE A 362 20.81 -11.58 15.31
CA ILE A 362 20.55 -10.87 14.06
C ILE A 362 21.69 -11.12 13.06
N LEU A 363 22.96 -11.01 13.49
CA LEU A 363 24.12 -11.34 12.66
C LEU A 363 24.11 -12.81 12.21
N ALA A 364 23.75 -13.74 13.09
CA ALA A 364 23.64 -15.15 12.75
C ALA A 364 22.49 -15.41 11.75
N ILE A 365 21.36 -14.72 11.90
CA ILE A 365 20.23 -14.77 10.97
C ILE A 365 20.65 -14.15 9.63
N LEU A 366 21.30 -12.99 9.60
CA LEU A 366 21.79 -12.35 8.38
C LEU A 366 22.83 -13.22 7.67
N VAL A 367 23.75 -13.86 8.41
CA VAL A 367 24.70 -14.82 7.84
C VAL A 367 23.99 -16.08 7.33
N ALA A 368 22.94 -16.55 8.01
CA ALA A 368 22.13 -17.66 7.54
C ALA A 368 21.34 -17.29 6.29
N LEU A 369 20.76 -16.09 6.21
CA LEU A 369 20.07 -15.55 5.04
C LEU A 369 21.04 -15.33 3.88
N TYR A 370 22.24 -14.81 4.14
CA TYR A 370 23.31 -14.68 3.14
C TYR A 370 23.80 -16.04 2.63
N ARG A 371 23.89 -17.06 3.50
CA ARG A 371 24.20 -18.44 3.10
C ARG A 371 23.03 -19.17 2.42
N GLN A 372 21.81 -18.66 2.59
CA GLN A 372 20.61 -19.13 1.90
C GLN A 372 20.40 -18.42 0.56
N GLN A 373 21.17 -17.37 0.24
CA GLN A 373 21.22 -16.89 -1.14
C GLN A 373 21.70 -18.05 -2.00
N PRO A 374 20.87 -18.56 -2.92
CA PRO A 374 21.33 -19.57 -3.85
C PRO A 374 22.56 -18.98 -4.55
N PRO A 375 23.64 -19.76 -4.75
CA PRO A 375 24.76 -19.28 -5.55
C PRO A 375 24.16 -18.74 -6.85
N ALA A 376 24.58 -17.53 -7.26
CA ALA A 376 24.20 -16.97 -8.55
C ALA A 376 24.31 -18.09 -9.57
N LYS A 377 23.18 -18.45 -10.22
CA LYS A 377 23.17 -19.53 -11.19
C LYS A 377 24.32 -19.23 -12.16
N PRO A 378 25.21 -20.20 -12.44
CA PRO A 378 26.27 -19.98 -13.41
C PRO A 378 25.60 -19.48 -14.70
N LEU A 379 26.16 -18.42 -15.29
CA LEU A 379 25.73 -17.96 -16.62
C LEU A 379 25.91 -19.14 -17.57
N LEU A 380 24.82 -19.84 -17.84
CA LEU A 380 24.76 -20.92 -18.82
C LEU A 380 25.16 -20.34 -20.18
N SER A 381 25.98 -21.06 -20.94
CA SER A 381 26.22 -20.70 -22.33
C SER A 381 24.89 -20.73 -23.11
N GLU A 382 24.78 -20.02 -24.23
CA GLU A 382 23.56 -20.09 -25.06
C GLU A 382 23.22 -21.53 -25.47
N GLU A 383 24.24 -22.38 -25.68
CA GLU A 383 24.09 -23.81 -25.93
C GLU A 383 23.46 -24.56 -24.74
N GLU A 384 23.90 -24.27 -23.51
CA GLU A 384 23.38 -24.91 -22.30
C GLU A 384 21.92 -24.49 -22.02
N LYS A 385 21.55 -23.23 -22.30
CA LYS A 385 20.18 -22.74 -22.12
C LYS A 385 19.19 -23.39 -23.08
N TRP A 386 19.56 -23.51 -24.36
CA TRP A 386 18.78 -24.20 -25.38
C TRP A 386 18.64 -25.71 -25.10
N MET A 387 19.68 -26.33 -24.55
CA MET A 387 19.65 -27.75 -24.16
C MET A 387 18.62 -28.03 -23.06
N GLU A 388 18.42 -27.13 -22.11
CA GLU A 388 17.38 -27.29 -21.08
C GLU A 388 15.95 -27.19 -21.63
N GLN A 389 15.75 -26.48 -22.74
CA GLN A 389 14.42 -26.31 -23.38
C GLN A 389 14.15 -27.30 -24.53
N THR A 390 15.08 -28.19 -24.83
CA THR A 390 14.89 -29.20 -25.89
C THR A 390 14.27 -30.46 -25.31
N THR A 391 13.11 -30.86 -25.84
CA THR A 391 12.43 -32.10 -25.45
C THR A 391 12.53 -33.14 -26.55
N LEU A 392 13.01 -34.32 -26.19
CA LEU A 392 12.99 -35.48 -27.06
C LEU A 392 11.87 -36.43 -26.65
N VAL A 393 11.01 -36.76 -27.61
CA VAL A 393 9.99 -37.78 -27.46
C VAL A 393 10.28 -38.92 -28.43
N THR A 394 10.29 -40.15 -27.94
CA THR A 394 10.34 -41.33 -28.81
C THR A 394 9.03 -42.09 -28.71
N ARG A 395 8.42 -42.34 -29.86
CA ARG A 395 7.22 -43.17 -29.98
C ARG A 395 7.52 -44.40 -30.79
N THR A 396 7.33 -45.54 -30.16
CA THR A 396 7.26 -46.83 -30.85
C THR A 396 5.80 -47.24 -30.88
N GLY A 397 5.37 -48.07 -31.85
CA GLY A 397 3.98 -48.56 -31.83
C GLY A 397 3.64 -49.52 -30.66
N LEU A 398 4.52 -49.64 -29.65
CA LEU A 398 4.29 -50.32 -28.38
C LEU A 398 4.17 -49.35 -27.18
N GLY A 399 4.42 -48.04 -27.35
CA GLY A 399 4.33 -47.03 -26.29
C GLY A 399 5.12 -45.74 -26.59
N SER A 400 4.91 -44.71 -25.76
CA SER A 400 5.67 -43.45 -25.80
C SER A 400 6.53 -43.30 -24.56
N GLU A 401 7.80 -42.94 -24.74
CA GLU A 401 8.70 -42.50 -23.67
C GLU A 401 9.02 -41.02 -23.87
N VAL A 402 8.89 -40.22 -22.82
CA VAL A 402 9.18 -38.77 -22.82
C VAL A 402 10.40 -38.56 -21.96
N PHE A 403 11.45 -37.95 -22.52
CA PHE A 403 12.68 -37.64 -21.80
C PHE A 403 12.83 -36.12 -21.77
N GLY A 404 12.68 -35.56 -20.57
CA GLY A 404 12.88 -34.15 -20.29
C GLY A 404 14.10 -33.97 -19.41
N ASP A 405 15.29 -34.13 -19.99
CA ASP A 405 16.54 -33.49 -19.54
C ASP A 405 17.59 -33.83 -20.62
N GLY A 406 18.18 -32.82 -21.25
CA GLY A 406 19.28 -32.99 -22.22
C GLY A 406 20.56 -33.56 -21.59
N ARG A 407 20.57 -33.83 -20.28
CA ARG A 407 21.62 -34.60 -19.62
C ARG A 407 21.50 -36.08 -19.97
N ASN A 408 22.46 -36.54 -20.77
CA ASN A 408 22.77 -37.96 -20.95
C ASN A 408 22.56 -38.73 -19.64
N PRO A 409 21.74 -39.79 -19.59
CA PRO A 409 21.92 -40.79 -18.55
C PRO A 409 23.33 -41.39 -18.69
N PRO A 410 24.02 -41.66 -17.56
CA PRO A 410 25.42 -42.09 -17.53
C PRO A 410 25.70 -43.41 -18.26
#